data_AF-A0A8J2MKB8-F1
#
_entry.id   AF-A0A8J2MKB8-F1
#
_cell.length_a   1.000
_cell.length_b   1.000
_cell.length_c   1.000
_cell.angle_alpha   90.00
_cell.angle_beta   90.00
_cell.angle_gamma   90.00
#
_symmetry.space_group_name_H-M   'P 1'
#
loop_
_entity.id
_entity.type
_entity.pdbx_description
1 polymer ?
#
loop_
_entity_poly.entity_id
_entity_poly.type
_entity_poly.pdbx_seq_one_letter_code
_entity_poly.pdbx_strand_id
1 'polypeptide(L)'
;MKFILKILLLIIQTGGVVLILLLSEIDNETCWILPCILLLCSLRWWPNYVTGKSDIGFIRYLNSVKERLKLCRGYEQGITAILRILIFFSASILIIYHKNININTYLSCFPGRIEYNIIFTSLINNRSDFPQNNTIEETAAFITVDSSTLLVVLFSHALSSFILYSAGKFAVKTLMHRFGFALPMSLVTSVSFIVMIIVCILRENNPCAFHGFIGDYLFFTNPKINVTAASFLQWQCLLWLLILLSQVSTTLHIWTSYCERLATTHRIFALPFYDSLIID
;
A
#
# COMPACT_ATOMS: atom_id res chain seq x y z
N MET A 1 22.48 5.98 24.46
CA MET A 1 22.55 4.85 23.50
C MET A 1 21.20 4.55 22.81
N LYS A 2 20.10 4.28 23.54
CA LYS A 2 18.79 3.95 22.94
C LYS A 2 18.19 5.03 22.01
N PHE A 3 18.46 6.31 22.28
CA PHE A 3 17.95 7.43 21.48
C PHE A 3 18.69 7.60 20.14
N ILE A 4 20.03 7.53 20.16
CA ILE A 4 20.87 7.62 18.96
C ILE A 4 20.55 6.48 17.99
N LEU A 5 20.35 5.26 18.51
CA LEU A 5 19.93 4.11 17.71
C LEU A 5 18.57 4.39 17.02
N LYS A 6 17.58 4.89 17.76
CA LYS A 6 16.26 5.23 17.17
C LYS A 6 16.36 6.29 16.07
N ILE A 7 17.23 7.29 16.23
CA ILE A 7 17.47 8.31 15.19
C ILE A 7 18.13 7.69 13.96
N LEU A 8 19.16 6.86 14.14
CA LEU A 8 19.83 6.19 13.03
C LEU A 8 18.86 5.33 12.22
N LEU A 9 17.97 4.60 12.90
CA LEU A 9 16.96 3.79 12.24
C LEU A 9 15.91 4.62 11.49
N LEU A 10 15.48 5.75 12.06
CA LEU A 10 14.61 6.69 11.38
C LEU A 10 15.28 7.23 10.10
N ILE A 11 16.59 7.51 10.15
CA ILE A 11 17.37 7.96 9.00
C ILE A 11 17.45 6.86 7.93
N ILE A 12 17.63 5.59 8.32
CA ILE A 12 17.61 4.47 7.37
C ILE A 12 16.24 4.31 6.71
N GLN A 13 15.16 4.44 7.50
CA GLN A 13 13.80 4.31 6.99
C GLN A 13 13.40 5.44 6.04
N THR A 14 13.77 6.69 6.38
CA THR A 14 13.59 7.85 5.51
C THR A 14 14.53 7.81 4.30
N GLY A 15 15.73 7.26 4.47
CA GLY A 15 16.69 7.03 3.39
C GLY A 15 16.14 6.14 2.28
N GLY A 16 15.30 5.14 2.60
CA GLY A 16 14.60 4.33 1.60
C GLY A 16 13.66 5.15 0.71
N VAL A 17 12.93 6.12 1.29
CA VAL A 17 12.06 7.05 0.55
C VAL A 17 12.89 7.97 -0.33
N VAL A 18 13.99 8.51 0.20
CA VAL A 18 14.90 9.39 -0.55
C VAL A 18 15.58 8.63 -1.70
N LEU A 19 15.92 7.36 -1.50
CA LEU A 19 16.55 6.57 -2.55
C LEU A 19 15.56 6.18 -3.65
N ILE A 20 14.30 5.92 -3.33
CA ILE A 20 13.24 5.75 -4.35
C ILE A 20 13.13 7.01 -5.23
N LEU A 21 13.27 8.21 -4.65
CA LEU A 21 13.30 9.46 -5.41
C LEU A 21 14.54 9.59 -6.30
N LEU A 22 15.69 9.08 -5.83
CA LEU A 22 16.96 9.15 -6.56
C LEU A 22 17.07 8.13 -7.69
N LEU A 23 16.48 6.95 -7.52
CA LEU A 23 16.54 5.85 -8.49
C LEU A 23 15.48 5.94 -9.59
N SER A 24 14.48 6.82 -9.42
CA SER A 24 13.37 6.92 -10.34
C SER A 24 13.80 7.64 -11.61
N GLU A 25 13.87 6.90 -12.73
CA GLU A 25 13.83 7.47 -14.10
C GLU A 25 12.43 8.04 -14.44
N ILE A 26 11.49 8.04 -13.49
CA ILE A 26 10.11 8.51 -13.65
C ILE A 26 10.05 10.02 -13.40
N ASP A 27 9.30 10.73 -14.26
CA ASP A 27 9.10 12.19 -14.28
C ASP A 27 9.23 12.89 -12.92
N ASN A 28 10.12 13.89 -12.90
CA ASN A 28 10.60 14.62 -11.71
C ASN A 28 9.48 15.15 -10.80
N GLU A 29 8.30 15.49 -11.34
CA GLU A 29 7.20 16.11 -10.59
C GLU A 29 6.45 15.10 -9.71
N THR A 30 6.24 13.88 -10.19
CA THR A 30 5.49 12.83 -9.47
C THR A 30 6.27 12.26 -8.29
N CYS A 31 7.60 12.24 -8.39
CA CYS A 31 8.48 11.72 -7.34
C CYS A 31 8.29 12.48 -6.02
N TRP A 32 8.30 13.81 -6.03
CA TRP A 32 8.22 14.63 -4.80
C TRP A 32 6.88 14.54 -4.05
N ILE A 33 5.83 14.02 -4.68
CA ILE A 33 4.52 13.86 -4.05
C ILE A 33 4.56 12.76 -2.98
N LEU A 34 5.35 11.70 -3.20
CA LEU A 34 5.44 10.55 -2.29
C LEU A 34 5.89 10.93 -0.86
N PRO A 35 7.02 11.63 -0.63
CA PRO A 35 7.42 12.04 0.71
C PRO A 35 6.40 12.99 1.36
N CYS A 36 5.75 13.87 0.56
CA CYS A 36 4.71 14.76 1.06
C CYS A 36 3.49 13.96 1.58
N ILE A 37 3.03 12.95 0.82
CA ILE A 37 1.95 12.05 1.24
C ILE A 37 2.33 11.31 2.52
N LEU A 38 3.55 10.75 2.60
CA LEU A 38 4.01 10.02 3.78
C LEU A 38 4.04 10.89 5.03
N LEU A 39 4.48 12.16 4.90
CA LEU A 39 4.45 13.13 5.99
C LEU A 39 3.00 13.43 6.41
N LEU A 40 2.10 13.70 5.47
CA LEU A 40 0.68 13.94 5.76
C LEU A 40 0.02 12.73 6.43
N CYS A 41 0.34 11.50 5.99
CA CYS A 41 -0.12 10.27 6.63
C CYS A 41 0.39 10.14 8.07
N SER A 42 1.63 10.57 8.34
CA SER A 42 2.21 10.53 9.69
C SER A 42 1.49 11.46 10.67
N LEU A 43 1.02 12.63 10.21
CA LEU A 43 0.31 13.60 11.06
C LEU A 43 -0.96 13.01 11.67
N ARG A 44 -1.59 12.03 11.02
CA ARG A 44 -2.78 11.34 11.55
C ARG A 44 -2.54 10.68 12.91
N TRP A 45 -1.31 10.27 13.20
CA TRP A 45 -0.94 9.56 14.42
C TRP A 45 -0.55 10.49 15.58
N TRP A 46 -0.69 11.81 15.41
CA TRP A 46 -0.37 12.81 16.42
C TRP A 46 -0.94 12.55 17.83
N PRO A 47 -2.15 11.96 18.02
CA PRO A 47 -2.70 11.76 19.37
C PRO A 47 -1.85 10.80 20.22
N ASN A 48 -0.99 9.98 19.62
CA ASN A 48 -0.09 9.06 20.32
C ASN A 48 1.10 9.75 20.98
N TYR A 49 1.55 10.85 20.39
CA TYR A 49 2.77 11.55 20.83
C TYR A 49 2.47 12.66 21.84
N VAL A 50 1.21 13.04 21.97
CA VAL A 50 0.76 14.09 22.87
C VAL A 50 0.51 13.55 24.28
N THR A 51 1.27 14.07 25.25
CA THR A 51 1.16 13.73 26.67
C THR A 51 0.84 14.98 27.50
N GLY A 52 -0.05 14.83 28.48
CA GLY A 52 -0.44 15.92 29.37
C GLY A 52 0.64 16.38 30.36
N LYS A 53 1.72 15.59 30.51
CA LYS A 53 2.86 15.89 31.40
C LYS A 53 3.97 16.70 30.72
N SER A 54 3.73 17.20 29.51
CA SER A 54 4.72 17.93 28.74
C SER A 54 4.80 19.40 29.19
N ASP A 55 6.02 19.94 29.25
CA ASP A 55 6.28 21.32 29.65
C ASP A 55 5.93 22.34 28.55
N ILE A 56 5.68 21.86 27.32
CA ILE A 56 5.37 22.69 26.16
C ILE A 56 3.86 22.99 26.13
N GLY A 57 3.49 24.28 26.25
CA GLY A 57 2.10 24.72 26.31
C GLY A 57 1.22 24.27 25.13
N PHE A 58 1.78 24.23 23.91
CA PHE A 58 1.08 23.72 22.72
C PHE A 58 0.72 22.23 22.82
N ILE A 59 1.63 21.39 23.34
CA ILE A 59 1.38 19.96 23.52
C ILE A 59 0.30 19.75 24.59
N ARG A 60 0.30 20.56 25.65
CA ARG A 60 -0.75 20.52 26.67
C ARG A 60 -2.12 20.93 26.12
N TYR A 61 -2.17 21.93 25.23
CA TYR A 61 -3.38 22.31 24.51
C TYR A 61 -3.90 21.17 23.63
N LEU A 62 -3.03 20.58 22.81
CA LEU A 62 -3.36 19.41 21.99
C LEU A 62 -3.86 18.23 22.84
N ASN A 63 -3.33 18.04 24.04
CA ASN A 63 -3.82 17.00 24.96
C ASN A 63 -5.25 17.28 25.44
N SER A 64 -5.57 18.55 25.72
CA SER A 64 -6.95 18.94 26.08
C SER A 64 -7.93 18.71 24.93
N VAL A 65 -7.53 19.05 23.69
CA VAL A 65 -8.32 18.79 22.48
C VAL A 65 -8.54 17.29 22.29
N LYS A 66 -7.49 16.47 22.44
CA LYS A 66 -7.55 15.02 22.39
C LYS A 66 -8.55 14.44 23.41
N GLU A 67 -8.53 14.88 24.66
CA GLU A 67 -9.47 14.39 25.68
C GLU A 67 -10.92 14.74 25.35
N ARG A 68 -11.19 15.92 24.78
CA ARG A 68 -12.54 16.30 24.32
C ARG A 68 -13.01 15.44 23.14
N LEU A 69 -12.12 15.15 22.19
CA LEU A 69 -12.42 14.33 21.01
C LEU A 69 -12.69 12.85 21.37
N LYS A 70 -12.14 12.33 22.47
CA LYS A 70 -12.41 10.94 22.91
C LYS A 70 -13.90 10.65 23.11
N LEU A 71 -14.69 11.63 23.58
CA LEU A 71 -16.13 11.47 23.82
C LEU A 71 -16.93 11.38 22.51
N CYS A 72 -16.51 12.12 21.48
CA CYS A 72 -17.22 12.22 20.19
C CYS A 72 -16.57 11.37 19.08
N ARG A 73 -15.70 10.43 19.45
CA ARG A 73 -14.76 9.81 18.52
C ARG A 73 -15.42 9.00 17.41
N GLY A 74 -16.53 8.33 17.70
CA GLY A 74 -17.31 7.61 16.69
C GLY A 74 -17.93 8.54 15.65
N TYR A 75 -18.41 9.71 16.09
CA TYR A 75 -19.01 10.72 15.23
C TYR A 75 -17.96 11.40 14.34
N GLU A 76 -16.80 11.76 14.91
CA GLU A 76 -15.67 12.32 14.16
C GLU A 76 -15.18 11.34 13.07
N GLN A 77 -15.07 10.05 13.39
CA GLN A 77 -14.67 9.03 12.43
C GLN A 77 -15.69 8.90 11.28
N GLY A 78 -16.99 8.94 11.59
CA GLY A 78 -18.05 8.89 10.59
C GLY A 78 -18.00 10.07 9.62
N ILE A 79 -17.88 11.30 10.15
CA ILE A 79 -17.76 12.52 9.33
C ILE A 79 -16.50 12.48 8.47
N THR A 80 -15.36 12.12 9.04
CA THR A 80 -14.10 12.06 8.29
C THR A 80 -14.13 11.01 7.19
N ALA A 81 -14.81 9.88 7.38
CA ALA A 81 -15.02 8.89 6.33
C ALA A 81 -15.86 9.45 5.17
N ILE A 82 -16.99 10.11 5.48
CA ILE A 82 -17.85 10.74 4.46
C ILE A 82 -17.07 11.83 3.69
N LEU A 83 -16.34 12.68 4.39
CA LEU A 83 -15.50 13.71 3.77
C LEU A 83 -14.44 13.11 2.86
N ARG A 84 -13.78 12.02 3.26
CA ARG A 84 -12.80 11.34 2.39
C ARG A 84 -13.45 10.83 1.12
N ILE A 85 -14.61 10.19 1.20
CA ILE A 85 -15.34 9.70 0.02
C ILE A 85 -15.68 10.86 -0.92
N LEU A 86 -16.17 11.99 -0.38
CA LEU A 86 -16.47 13.19 -1.15
C LEU A 86 -15.22 13.80 -1.82
N ILE A 87 -14.10 13.86 -1.10
CA ILE A 87 -12.83 14.36 -1.64
C ILE A 87 -12.33 13.44 -2.76
N PHE A 88 -12.37 12.11 -2.58
CA PHE A 88 -11.97 11.17 -3.62
C PHE A 88 -12.86 11.26 -4.86
N PHE A 89 -14.18 11.36 -4.67
CA PHE A 89 -15.13 11.47 -5.77
C PHE A 89 -14.96 12.78 -6.53
N SER A 90 -14.85 13.92 -5.83
CA SER A 90 -14.62 15.22 -6.45
C SER A 90 -13.28 15.30 -7.18
N ALA A 91 -12.20 14.75 -6.60
CA ALA A 91 -10.90 14.67 -7.26
C ALA A 91 -10.96 13.82 -8.54
N SER A 92 -11.67 12.69 -8.51
CA SER A 92 -11.87 11.83 -9.69
C SER A 92 -12.57 12.61 -10.82
N ILE A 93 -13.66 13.32 -10.51
CA ILE A 93 -14.38 14.15 -11.50
C ILE A 93 -13.47 15.26 -12.05
N LEU A 94 -12.68 15.91 -11.21
CA LEU A 94 -11.76 16.97 -11.63
C LEU A 94 -10.70 16.41 -12.60
N ILE A 95 -10.15 15.23 -12.32
CA ILE A 95 -9.20 14.55 -13.21
C ILE A 95 -9.85 14.18 -14.55
N ILE A 96 -11.08 13.67 -14.54
CA ILE A 96 -11.85 13.33 -15.76
C ILE A 96 -12.08 14.57 -16.61
N TYR A 97 -12.47 15.68 -15.98
CA TYR A 97 -12.67 16.97 -16.63
C TYR A 97 -11.36 17.47 -17.26
N HIS A 98 -10.25 17.43 -16.51
CA HIS A 98 -8.95 17.86 -17.01
C HIS A 98 -8.43 16.98 -18.16
N LYS A 99 -8.73 15.68 -18.16
CA LYS A 99 -8.33 14.74 -19.24
C LYS A 99 -9.31 14.71 -20.42
N ASN A 100 -10.37 15.52 -20.42
CA ASN A 100 -11.42 15.53 -21.45
C ASN A 100 -12.01 14.13 -21.74
N ILE A 101 -12.14 13.29 -20.71
CA ILE A 101 -12.78 11.98 -20.84
C ILE A 101 -14.29 12.16 -20.69
N ASN A 102 -15.08 11.51 -21.55
CA ASN A 102 -16.53 11.54 -21.44
C ASN A 102 -16.98 10.99 -20.08
N ILE A 103 -17.74 11.79 -19.33
CA ILE A 103 -18.26 11.41 -18.00
C ILE A 103 -19.14 10.14 -18.11
N ASN A 104 -19.87 10.01 -19.21
CA ASN A 104 -20.73 8.85 -19.45
C ASN A 104 -19.93 7.54 -19.58
N THR A 105 -18.74 7.56 -20.19
CA THR A 105 -17.89 6.37 -20.30
C THR A 105 -17.26 5.96 -18.97
N TYR A 106 -17.03 6.92 -18.07
CA TYR A 106 -16.54 6.64 -16.72
C TYR A 106 -17.63 6.00 -15.85
N LEU A 107 -18.84 6.57 -15.87
CA LEU A 107 -19.98 6.05 -15.10
C LEU A 107 -20.55 4.74 -15.66
N SER A 108 -20.46 4.52 -16.98
CA SER A 108 -20.97 3.28 -17.60
C SER A 108 -20.22 2.02 -17.16
N CYS A 109 -19.04 2.16 -16.55
CA CYS A 109 -18.29 1.04 -16.01
C CYS A 109 -18.97 0.42 -14.78
N PHE A 110 -19.86 1.15 -14.09
CA PHE A 110 -20.53 0.65 -12.88
C PHE A 110 -22.05 0.84 -12.94
N PRO A 111 -22.88 -0.23 -12.95
CA PRO A 111 -22.55 -1.66 -12.99
C PRO A 111 -22.49 -2.21 -14.43
N GLY A 112 -21.40 -2.87 -14.81
CA GLY A 112 -21.30 -3.47 -16.14
C GLY A 112 -19.96 -4.09 -16.51
N ARG A 113 -19.87 -4.52 -17.76
CA ARG A 113 -18.66 -4.95 -18.45
C ARG A 113 -18.41 -4.00 -19.62
N ILE A 114 -17.17 -3.51 -19.73
CA ILE A 114 -16.75 -2.72 -20.88
C ILE A 114 -15.65 -3.49 -21.59
N GLU A 115 -15.81 -3.65 -22.90
CA GLU A 115 -14.81 -4.23 -23.77
C GLU A 115 -14.01 -3.11 -24.42
N TYR A 116 -12.70 -3.10 -24.19
CA TYR A 116 -11.79 -2.20 -24.88
C TYR A 116 -11.16 -2.97 -26.04
N ASN A 117 -11.25 -2.41 -27.24
CA ASN A 117 -10.56 -2.94 -28.41
C ASN A 117 -9.11 -2.46 -28.38
N ILE A 118 -8.16 -3.39 -28.28
CA ILE A 118 -6.73 -3.09 -28.39
C ILE A 118 -6.22 -3.78 -29.64
N ILE A 119 -5.64 -2.97 -30.53
CA ILE A 119 -5.02 -3.46 -31.76
C ILE A 119 -3.57 -3.81 -31.42
N PHE A 120 -3.22 -5.08 -31.51
CA PHE A 120 -1.85 -5.54 -31.38
C PHE A 120 -1.19 -5.52 -32.76
N THR A 121 -0.13 -4.72 -32.89
CA THR A 121 0.77 -4.76 -34.05
C THR A 121 1.96 -5.64 -33.70
N SER A 122 2.00 -6.86 -34.21
CA SER A 122 3.21 -7.70 -34.10
C SER A 122 4.14 -7.39 -35.27
N LEU A 123 5.42 -7.15 -34.98
CA LEU A 123 6.47 -7.03 -35.99
C LEU A 123 7.10 -8.41 -36.19
N ILE A 124 6.72 -9.09 -37.27
CA ILE A 124 7.39 -10.34 -37.68
C ILE A 124 8.74 -9.96 -38.28
N ASN A 125 9.79 -10.02 -37.47
CA ASN A 125 11.17 -9.92 -37.96
C ASN A 125 11.58 -11.30 -38.47
N ASN A 126 11.32 -11.58 -39.75
CA ASN A 126 11.88 -12.76 -40.40
C ASN A 126 13.40 -12.60 -40.46
N ARG A 127 14.08 -13.29 -39.54
CA ARG A 127 15.54 -13.34 -39.47
C ARG A 127 16.04 -14.31 -40.54
N SER A 128 15.92 -13.92 -41.79
CA SER A 128 16.59 -14.54 -42.93
C SER A 128 16.71 -13.50 -44.04
N ASP A 129 17.88 -12.87 -44.09
CA ASP A 129 18.54 -12.20 -45.21
C ASP A 129 17.66 -11.63 -46.36
N PHE A 130 17.74 -10.30 -46.50
CA PHE A 130 17.29 -9.42 -47.61
C PHE A 130 15.83 -8.88 -47.60
N PRO A 131 15.62 -7.64 -48.10
CA PRO A 131 14.68 -6.69 -47.54
C PRO A 131 13.30 -6.67 -48.22
N GLN A 132 12.37 -5.98 -47.57
CA GLN A 132 11.04 -5.57 -48.04
C GLN A 132 9.99 -6.69 -48.08
N ASN A 133 9.31 -6.86 -46.95
CA ASN A 133 7.92 -6.41 -46.78
C ASN A 133 7.48 -6.80 -45.36
N ASN A 134 7.50 -5.83 -44.44
CA ASN A 134 6.94 -6.04 -43.11
C ASN A 134 5.42 -6.14 -43.24
N THR A 135 4.88 -7.36 -43.29
CA THR A 135 3.44 -7.58 -43.17
C THR A 135 3.07 -7.31 -41.72
N ILE A 136 2.43 -6.17 -41.48
CA ILE A 136 1.83 -5.85 -40.17
C ILE A 136 0.55 -6.66 -40.10
N GLU A 137 0.56 -7.76 -39.37
CA GLU A 137 -0.67 -8.45 -38.98
C GLU A 137 -1.26 -7.74 -37.75
N GLU A 138 -2.34 -7.00 -37.97
CA GLU A 138 -3.12 -6.39 -36.90
C GLU A 138 -4.05 -7.46 -36.31
N THR A 139 -3.76 -7.90 -35.09
CA THR A 139 -4.67 -8.77 -34.33
C THR A 139 -5.39 -7.91 -33.29
N ALA A 140 -6.71 -7.77 -33.44
CA ALA A 140 -7.53 -7.13 -32.43
C ALA A 140 -7.75 -8.13 -31.28
N ALA A 141 -7.31 -7.77 -30.07
CA ALA A 141 -7.68 -8.51 -28.87
C ALA A 141 -8.57 -7.65 -27.98
N PHE A 142 -9.61 -8.28 -27.44
CA PHE A 142 -10.58 -7.63 -26.57
C PHE A 142 -10.13 -7.79 -25.13
N ILE A 143 -9.93 -6.66 -24.43
CA ILE A 143 -9.80 -6.69 -22.97
C ILE A 143 -11.16 -6.41 -22.37
N THR A 144 -11.73 -7.42 -21.74
CA THR A 144 -12.97 -7.30 -20.98
C THR A 144 -12.65 -6.80 -19.57
N VAL A 145 -13.07 -5.57 -19.26
CA VAL A 145 -12.98 -5.02 -17.90
C VAL A 145 -14.31 -5.26 -17.21
N ASP A 146 -14.29 -6.06 -16.14
CA ASP A 146 -15.48 -6.40 -15.36
C ASP A 146 -15.48 -5.63 -14.04
N SER A 147 -16.56 -4.89 -13.78
CA SER A 147 -16.78 -4.16 -12.53
C SER A 147 -16.87 -5.07 -11.30
N SER A 148 -17.18 -6.35 -11.49
CA SER A 148 -17.18 -7.36 -10.44
C SER A 148 -15.81 -7.49 -9.74
N THR A 149 -14.70 -7.28 -10.47
CA THR A 149 -13.35 -7.36 -9.93
C THR A 149 -13.09 -6.32 -8.84
N LEU A 150 -13.57 -5.09 -9.02
CA LEU A 150 -13.44 -4.00 -8.03
C LEU A 150 -14.21 -4.33 -6.76
N LEU A 151 -15.40 -4.92 -6.88
CA LEU A 151 -16.20 -5.37 -5.73
C LEU A 151 -15.49 -6.51 -4.99
N VAL A 152 -14.93 -7.49 -5.70
CA VAL A 152 -14.18 -8.59 -5.07
C VAL A 152 -12.95 -8.06 -4.32
N VAL A 153 -12.22 -7.10 -4.89
CA VAL A 153 -11.09 -6.46 -4.21
C VAL A 153 -11.56 -5.71 -2.96
N LEU A 154 -12.64 -4.93 -3.05
CA LEU A 154 -13.20 -4.20 -1.91
C LEU A 154 -13.65 -5.16 -0.79
N PHE A 155 -14.39 -6.21 -1.13
CA PHE A 155 -14.87 -7.20 -0.16
C PHE A 155 -13.71 -7.97 0.49
N SER A 156 -12.71 -8.38 -0.29
CA SER A 156 -11.55 -9.11 0.23
C SER A 156 -10.72 -8.24 1.18
N HIS A 157 -10.52 -6.96 0.85
CA HIS A 157 -9.82 -6.00 1.71
C HIS A 157 -10.59 -5.71 3.01
N ALA A 158 -11.90 -5.49 2.92
CA ALA A 158 -12.76 -5.28 4.07
C ALA A 158 -12.78 -6.50 5.01
N LEU A 159 -12.89 -7.71 4.44
CA LEU A 159 -12.89 -8.96 5.20
C LEU A 159 -11.53 -9.19 5.88
N SER A 160 -10.43 -8.99 5.16
CA SER A 160 -9.06 -9.09 5.70
C SER A 160 -8.86 -8.12 6.88
N SER A 161 -9.26 -6.86 6.71
CA SER A 161 -9.19 -5.83 7.74
C SER A 161 -9.99 -6.19 8.99
N PHE A 162 -11.19 -6.75 8.81
CA PHE A 162 -12.04 -7.18 9.91
C PHE A 162 -11.45 -8.37 10.68
N ILE A 163 -10.92 -9.37 9.96
CA ILE A 163 -10.29 -10.55 10.55
C ILE A 163 -9.06 -10.13 11.36
N LEU A 164 -8.19 -9.28 10.80
CA LEU A 164 -6.99 -8.85 11.49
C LEU A 164 -7.30 -7.99 12.71
N TYR A 165 -8.30 -7.12 12.65
CA TYR A 165 -8.77 -6.38 13.83
C TYR A 165 -9.24 -7.31 14.93
N SER A 166 -10.06 -8.30 14.57
CA SER A 166 -10.63 -9.27 15.51
C SER A 166 -9.54 -10.13 16.14
N ALA A 167 -8.62 -10.65 15.33
CA ALA A 167 -7.47 -11.44 15.77
C ALA A 167 -6.49 -10.62 16.62
N GLY A 168 -6.18 -9.38 16.24
CA GLY A 168 -5.33 -8.48 17.00
C GLY A 168 -5.91 -8.14 18.37
N LYS A 169 -7.22 -7.84 18.42
CA LYS A 169 -7.94 -7.61 19.68
C LYS A 169 -7.92 -8.84 20.59
N PHE A 170 -8.10 -10.03 20.00
CA PHE A 170 -8.00 -11.29 20.75
C PHE A 170 -6.59 -11.52 21.30
N ALA A 171 -5.56 -11.41 20.46
CA ALA A 171 -4.17 -11.64 20.84
C ALA A 171 -3.68 -10.71 21.95
N VAL A 172 -4.08 -9.43 21.95
CA VAL A 172 -3.72 -8.50 23.03
C VAL A 172 -4.46 -8.83 24.32
N LYS A 173 -5.74 -9.23 24.26
CA LYS A 173 -6.51 -9.62 25.45
C LYS A 173 -5.98 -10.88 26.13
N THR A 174 -5.47 -11.84 25.35
CA THR A 174 -4.89 -13.10 25.85
C THR A 174 -3.42 -12.99 26.21
N LEU A 175 -2.80 -11.80 26.11
CA LEU A 175 -1.36 -11.55 26.32
C LEU A 175 -0.45 -12.35 25.38
N MET A 176 -0.99 -12.86 24.27
CA MET A 176 -0.24 -13.56 23.22
C MET A 176 0.26 -12.60 22.12
N HIS A 177 0.22 -11.28 22.34
CA HIS A 177 0.51 -10.26 21.33
C HIS A 177 1.93 -10.34 20.74
N ARG A 178 2.91 -10.81 21.52
CA ARG A 178 4.30 -10.96 21.04
C ARG A 178 4.40 -11.94 19.88
N PHE A 179 3.81 -13.12 20.02
CA PHE A 179 3.86 -14.15 18.98
C PHE A 179 2.71 -14.01 17.98
N GLY A 180 1.49 -13.78 18.45
CA GLY A 180 0.28 -13.80 17.62
C GLY A 180 0.01 -12.51 16.84
N PHE A 181 0.68 -11.40 17.17
CA PHE A 181 0.44 -10.12 16.49
C PHE A 181 1.73 -9.46 15.99
N ALA A 182 2.77 -9.36 16.83
CA ALA A 182 3.99 -8.66 16.44
C ALA A 182 4.80 -9.39 15.36
N LEU A 183 4.85 -10.73 15.42
CA LEU A 183 5.55 -11.55 14.41
C LEU A 183 4.87 -11.44 13.03
N PRO A 184 3.57 -11.75 12.86
CA PRO A 184 2.90 -11.59 11.58
C PRO A 184 3.06 -10.19 10.99
N MET A 185 2.87 -9.14 11.80
CA MET A 185 3.01 -7.76 11.36
C MET A 185 4.40 -7.41 10.83
N SER A 186 5.46 -8.01 11.39
CA SER A 186 6.83 -7.80 10.91
C SER A 186 7.17 -8.53 9.61
N LEU A 187 6.45 -9.63 9.31
CA LEU A 187 6.71 -10.50 8.17
C LEU A 187 5.81 -10.21 6.96
N VAL A 188 4.60 -9.69 7.18
CA VAL A 188 3.60 -9.45 6.13
C VAL A 188 4.18 -8.67 4.95
N THR A 189 4.89 -7.56 5.19
CA THR A 189 5.47 -6.74 4.11
C THR A 189 6.44 -7.52 3.24
N SER A 190 7.31 -8.34 3.84
CA SER A 190 8.31 -9.14 3.13
C SER A 190 7.66 -10.29 2.37
N VAL A 191 6.71 -10.97 3.02
CA VAL A 191 5.98 -12.09 2.42
C VAL A 191 5.15 -11.60 1.24
N SER A 192 4.44 -10.48 1.36
CA SER A 192 3.66 -9.90 0.25
C SER A 192 4.54 -9.58 -0.96
N PHE A 193 5.73 -9.02 -0.75
CA PHE A 193 6.67 -8.74 -1.84
C PHE A 193 7.14 -10.02 -2.54
N ILE A 194 7.50 -11.05 -1.78
CA ILE A 194 7.93 -12.34 -2.33
C ILE A 194 6.79 -13.01 -3.10
N VAL A 195 5.58 -13.00 -2.56
CA VAL A 195 4.38 -13.54 -3.22
C VAL A 195 4.11 -12.80 -4.53
N MET A 196 4.20 -11.46 -4.54
CA MET A 196 4.04 -10.67 -5.75
C MET A 196 5.04 -11.06 -6.84
N ILE A 197 6.32 -11.24 -6.49
CA ILE A 197 7.36 -11.70 -7.43
C ILE A 197 7.03 -13.10 -7.97
N ILE A 198 6.66 -14.04 -7.10
CA ILE A 198 6.32 -15.40 -7.50
C ILE A 198 5.16 -15.41 -8.49
N VAL A 199 4.11 -14.63 -8.22
CA VAL A 199 2.96 -14.51 -9.15
C VAL A 199 3.40 -13.95 -10.50
N CYS A 200 4.31 -12.97 -10.52
CA CYS A 200 4.85 -12.42 -11.77
C CYS A 200 5.65 -13.46 -12.55
N ILE A 201 6.54 -14.22 -11.90
CA ILE A 201 7.35 -15.28 -12.53
C ILE A 201 6.46 -16.39 -13.10
N LEU A 202 5.44 -16.80 -12.37
CA LEU A 202 4.49 -17.83 -12.83
C LEU A 202 3.74 -17.38 -14.09
N ARG A 203 3.37 -16.10 -14.18
CA ARG A 203 2.70 -15.54 -15.36
C ARG A 203 3.64 -15.32 -16.55
N GLU A 204 4.89 -15.00 -16.30
CA GLU A 204 5.89 -14.90 -17.37
C GLU A 204 6.16 -16.28 -18.00
N ASN A 205 6.26 -17.32 -17.18
CA ASN A 205 6.43 -18.69 -17.67
C ASN A 205 5.18 -19.22 -18.41
N ASN A 206 3.99 -18.83 -17.94
CA ASN A 206 2.72 -19.25 -18.52
C ASN A 206 1.77 -18.04 -18.63
N PRO A 207 1.56 -17.47 -19.84
CA PRO A 207 0.74 -16.27 -20.02
C PRO A 207 -0.73 -16.50 -19.62
N CYS A 208 -1.20 -17.75 -19.66
CA CYS A 208 -2.55 -18.14 -19.25
C CYS A 208 -2.69 -18.40 -17.73
N ALA A 209 -1.62 -18.28 -16.94
CA ALA A 209 -1.69 -18.48 -15.50
C ALA A 209 -2.60 -17.42 -14.85
N PHE A 210 -3.50 -17.88 -13.97
CA PHE A 210 -4.48 -17.05 -13.24
C PHE A 210 -5.58 -16.39 -14.09
N HIS A 211 -5.67 -16.71 -15.38
CA HIS A 211 -6.74 -16.24 -16.25
C HIS A 211 -8.11 -16.66 -15.69
N GLY A 212 -9.03 -15.70 -15.61
CA GLY A 212 -10.38 -15.89 -15.06
C GLY A 212 -10.50 -15.74 -13.53
N PHE A 213 -9.40 -15.79 -12.77
CA PHE A 213 -9.42 -15.49 -11.33
C PHE A 213 -9.04 -14.04 -11.05
N ILE A 214 -7.94 -13.56 -11.66
CA ILE A 214 -7.52 -12.16 -11.63
C ILE A 214 -7.64 -11.61 -13.04
N GLY A 215 -8.19 -10.41 -13.19
CA GLY A 215 -8.28 -9.75 -14.49
C GLY A 215 -6.90 -9.56 -15.11
N ASP A 216 -6.75 -9.87 -16.39
CA ASP A 216 -5.45 -9.87 -17.07
C ASP A 216 -4.72 -8.52 -17.04
N TYR A 217 -5.46 -7.45 -16.78
CA TYR A 217 -5.01 -6.06 -16.62
C TYR A 217 -4.47 -5.70 -15.23
N LEU A 218 -4.60 -6.57 -14.22
CA LEU A 218 -4.21 -6.26 -12.81
C LEU A 218 -2.80 -6.70 -12.43
N PHE A 219 -2.03 -7.26 -13.35
CA PHE A 219 -0.69 -7.77 -13.03
C PHE A 219 0.39 -6.73 -13.29
N PHE A 220 1.41 -6.75 -12.44
CA PHE A 220 2.62 -5.98 -12.64
C PHE A 220 3.44 -6.59 -13.78
N THR A 221 4.03 -5.74 -14.61
CA THR A 221 5.03 -6.15 -15.59
C THR A 221 6.31 -6.55 -14.85
N ASN A 222 6.82 -7.74 -15.11
CA ASN A 222 8.10 -8.16 -14.53
C ASN A 222 9.20 -7.23 -15.06
N PRO A 223 9.93 -6.50 -14.19
CA PRO A 223 11.16 -5.85 -14.64
C PRO A 223 12.09 -6.95 -15.16
N LYS A 224 12.66 -6.76 -16.37
CA LYS A 224 13.65 -7.67 -16.96
C LYS A 224 14.96 -7.59 -16.16
N ILE A 225 14.96 -8.16 -14.97
CA ILE A 225 16.13 -8.23 -14.11
C ILE A 225 16.79 -9.57 -14.44
N ASN A 226 18.00 -9.53 -14.99
CA ASN A 226 18.81 -10.72 -15.17
C ASN A 226 19.25 -11.24 -13.78
N VAL A 227 18.39 -12.02 -13.13
CA VAL A 227 18.65 -12.60 -11.81
C VAL A 227 19.68 -13.73 -11.97
N THR A 228 20.96 -13.36 -11.97
CA THR A 228 22.07 -14.31 -11.74
C THR A 228 22.43 -14.32 -10.26
N ALA A 229 22.94 -15.43 -9.71
CA ALA A 229 23.31 -15.55 -8.30
C ALA A 229 24.34 -14.49 -7.82
N ALA A 230 25.12 -13.90 -8.75
CA ALA A 230 26.03 -12.79 -8.48
C ALA A 230 25.33 -11.45 -8.17
N SER A 231 24.02 -11.33 -8.49
CA SER A 231 23.22 -10.11 -8.34
C SER A 231 22.70 -9.89 -6.91
N PHE A 232 22.80 -10.88 -6.03
CA PHE A 232 22.38 -10.77 -4.62
C PHE A 232 23.23 -9.76 -3.81
N LEU A 233 24.45 -9.48 -4.27
CA LEU A 233 25.35 -8.47 -3.68
C LEU A 233 25.26 -7.11 -4.38
N GLN A 234 24.30 -6.94 -5.28
CA GLN A 234 24.03 -5.65 -5.91
C GLN A 234 23.42 -4.69 -4.89
N TRP A 235 23.74 -3.40 -5.02
CA TRP A 235 23.34 -2.34 -4.09
C TRP A 235 21.84 -2.36 -3.74
N GLN A 236 20.98 -2.76 -4.68
CA GLN A 236 19.53 -2.86 -4.52
C GLN A 236 19.12 -3.92 -3.48
N CYS A 237 19.78 -5.09 -3.46
CA CYS A 237 19.47 -6.17 -2.52
C CYS A 237 19.95 -5.84 -1.10
N LEU A 238 21.13 -5.23 -0.98
CA LEU A 238 21.64 -4.72 0.31
C LEU A 238 20.68 -3.68 0.90
N LEU A 239 20.13 -2.82 0.04
CA LEU A 239 19.20 -1.78 0.45
C LEU A 239 17.86 -2.34 0.89
N TRP A 240 17.35 -3.36 0.20
CA TRP A 240 16.18 -4.11 0.64
C TRP A 240 16.39 -4.75 2.02
N LEU A 241 17.55 -5.37 2.28
CA LEU A 241 17.89 -5.92 3.59
C LEU A 241 17.97 -4.84 4.69
N LEU A 242 18.52 -3.67 4.38
CA LEU A 242 18.58 -2.53 5.32
C LEU A 242 17.18 -2.00 5.65
N ILE A 243 16.28 -1.94 4.66
CA ILE A 243 14.86 -1.58 4.86
C ILE A 243 14.17 -2.62 5.74
N LEU A 244 14.42 -3.92 5.52
CA LEU A 244 13.87 -4.97 6.37
C LEU A 244 14.36 -4.89 7.82
N LEU A 245 15.66 -4.66 8.02
CA LEU A 245 16.21 -4.52 9.36
C LEU A 245 15.61 -3.31 10.09
N SER A 246 15.36 -2.23 9.36
CA SER A 246 14.64 -1.07 9.88
C SER A 246 13.21 -1.44 10.29
N GLN A 247 12.48 -2.18 9.46
CA GLN A 247 11.10 -2.64 9.75
C GLN A 247 11.01 -3.57 10.96
N VAL A 248 11.96 -4.50 11.12
CA VAL A 248 12.02 -5.37 12.32
C VAL A 248 12.25 -4.54 13.58
N SER A 249 13.02 -3.48 13.47
CA SER A 249 13.39 -2.66 14.61
C SER A 249 12.33 -1.62 14.99
N THR A 250 11.56 -1.11 14.04
CA THR A 250 10.37 -0.28 14.32
C THR A 250 9.29 -1.13 14.98
N THR A 251 9.09 -2.36 14.49
CA THR A 251 8.14 -3.31 15.08
C THR A 251 8.58 -3.80 16.45
N LEU A 252 9.86 -3.73 16.84
CA LEU A 252 10.38 -4.08 18.17
C LEU A 252 9.69 -3.32 19.33
N HIS A 253 9.17 -2.12 19.07
CA HIS A 253 8.35 -1.41 20.05
C HIS A 253 7.03 -2.16 20.37
N ILE A 254 6.45 -2.86 19.39
CA ILE A 254 5.27 -3.70 19.57
C ILE A 254 5.61 -4.88 20.48
N TRP A 255 6.76 -5.52 20.28
CA TRP A 255 7.25 -6.66 21.07
C TRP A 255 7.48 -6.32 22.56
N THR A 256 7.94 -5.09 22.83
CA THR A 256 8.34 -4.62 24.16
C THR A 256 7.22 -3.89 24.92
N SER A 257 6.07 -3.65 24.28
CA SER A 257 4.93 -3.01 24.92
C SER A 257 4.34 -3.86 26.05
N TYR A 258 4.09 -3.20 27.19
CA TYR A 258 3.43 -3.80 28.35
C TYR A 258 1.91 -3.67 28.17
N CYS A 259 1.23 -4.81 28.06
CA CYS A 259 -0.22 -4.87 27.95
C CYS A 259 -0.82 -5.38 29.26
N GLU A 260 -1.87 -4.72 29.75
CA GLU A 260 -2.67 -5.21 30.87
C GLU A 260 -3.71 -6.23 30.37
N ARG A 261 -3.89 -7.33 31.11
CA ARG A 261 -4.91 -8.34 30.79
C ARG A 261 -6.30 -7.70 30.85
N LEU A 262 -7.14 -7.96 29.85
CA LEU A 262 -8.51 -7.43 29.73
C LEU A 262 -8.63 -5.90 29.66
N ALA A 263 -7.57 -5.19 29.25
CA ALA A 263 -7.64 -3.76 29.03
C ALA A 263 -8.78 -3.36 28.07
N THR A 264 -9.36 -2.19 28.31
CA THR A 264 -10.40 -1.62 27.45
C THR A 264 -9.83 -1.30 26.06
N THR A 265 -10.64 -1.43 25.01
CA THR A 265 -10.18 -1.27 23.61
C THR A 265 -9.59 0.12 23.34
N HIS A 266 -10.09 1.16 24.01
CA HIS A 266 -9.55 2.53 23.92
C HIS A 266 -8.19 2.72 24.62
N ARG A 267 -7.80 1.77 25.49
CA ARG A 267 -6.49 1.74 26.17
C ARG A 267 -5.48 0.87 25.42
N ILE A 268 -5.98 -0.11 24.65
CA ILE A 268 -5.18 -1.00 23.79
C ILE A 268 -4.81 -0.32 22.48
N PHE A 269 -5.77 0.32 21.81
CA PHE A 269 -5.56 0.92 20.50
C PHE A 269 -5.60 2.44 20.56
N ALA A 270 -4.60 3.02 19.89
CA ALA A 270 -4.51 4.45 19.63
C ALA A 270 -5.78 4.97 18.95
N LEU A 271 -6.30 4.23 17.96
CA LEU A 271 -7.52 4.51 17.20
C LEU A 271 -8.70 3.66 17.71
N PRO A 272 -9.96 4.16 17.61
CA PRO A 272 -11.12 3.44 18.11
C PRO A 272 -11.52 2.28 17.20
N PHE A 273 -11.13 2.39 15.93
CA PHE A 273 -11.32 1.40 14.88
C PHE A 273 -9.98 1.07 14.25
N TYR A 274 -9.92 -0.13 13.68
CA TYR A 274 -8.77 -0.61 12.94
C TYR A 274 -8.56 0.20 11.66
N ASP A 275 -7.31 0.40 11.30
CA ASP A 275 -6.91 1.21 10.16
C ASP A 275 -6.31 0.32 9.08
N SER A 276 -6.87 0.36 7.88
CA SER A 276 -6.37 -0.45 6.77
C SER A 276 -4.97 -0.07 6.31
N LEU A 277 -4.51 1.16 6.60
CA LEU A 277 -3.14 1.61 6.34
C LEU A 277 -2.07 0.83 7.11
N ILE A 278 -2.46 0.01 8.09
CA ILE A 278 -1.54 -0.93 8.75
C ILE A 278 -1.40 -2.24 7.94
N ILE A 279 -2.37 -2.54 7.07
CA ILE A 279 -2.45 -3.76 6.26
C ILE A 279 -1.91 -3.55 4.85
N ASP A 280 -2.16 -2.38 4.27
CA ASP A 280 -1.64 -1.97 2.97
C ASP A 280 -0.11 -1.85 2.99
#